data_AF-A0AAC9UEV8-F1
#
_entry.id   AF-A0AAC9UEV8-F1
#
_cell.length_a   1.000
_cell.length_b   1.000
_cell.length_c   1.000
_cell.angle_alpha   90.00
_cell.angle_beta   90.00
_cell.angle_gamma   90.00
#
_symmetry.space_group_name_H-M   'P 1'
#
loop_
_entity.id
_entity.type
_entity.pdbx_description
1 polymer ?
#
loop_
_entity_poly.entity_id
_entity_poly.type
_entity_poly.pdbx_seq_one_letter_code
_entity_poly.pdbx_strand_id
1 'polypeptide(L)'
;MYFRRWCYLLLAYPGSLLAEVPQEVTALSAIPNTCVALREGRHCYTEVVLSWQQPTIGNYCLRDATSKYIMQCWLKQQHGVFNYAFDSEQSLSFELFDSNTAKVIATTEVKLQWVYQNRQKKRRWRLF
;
A
#
# COMPACT_ATOMS: atom_id res chain seq x y z
N MET A 1 -23.47 38.92 63.05
CA MET A 1 -24.26 37.90 62.31
C MET A 1 -23.55 37.63 60.99
N TYR A 2 -23.34 36.34 60.69
CA TYR A 2 -22.50 35.79 59.62
C TYR A 2 -22.88 36.30 58.22
N PHE A 3 -21.94 36.90 57.49
CA PHE A 3 -22.04 36.95 56.02
C PHE A 3 -21.00 36.00 55.42
N ARG A 4 -21.52 34.91 54.90
CA ARG A 4 -20.84 33.65 54.61
C ARG A 4 -20.13 33.72 53.26
N ARG A 5 -18.81 33.54 53.30
CA ARG A 5 -17.92 33.09 52.21
C ARG A 5 -18.65 32.16 51.23
N TRP A 6 -18.62 32.48 49.94
CA TRP A 6 -18.45 31.48 48.88
C TRP A 6 -17.92 32.11 47.59
N CYS A 7 -16.60 32.17 47.47
CA CYS A 7 -15.91 32.15 46.18
C CYS A 7 -15.77 30.68 45.76
N TYR A 8 -16.54 30.25 44.77
CA TYR A 8 -16.21 29.04 44.00
C TYR A 8 -15.70 29.46 42.63
N LEU A 9 -14.39 29.66 42.56
CA LEU A 9 -13.58 29.43 41.37
C LEU A 9 -13.10 27.97 41.46
N LEU A 10 -13.64 27.05 40.66
CA LEU A 10 -12.95 25.81 40.31
C LEU A 10 -13.36 25.36 38.89
N LEU A 11 -12.60 25.88 37.93
CA LEU A 11 -11.97 25.18 36.80
C LEU A 11 -12.79 24.10 36.09
N ALA A 12 -13.45 24.50 35.01
CA ALA A 12 -13.82 23.60 33.92
C ALA A 12 -12.54 23.19 33.17
N TYR A 13 -12.07 21.95 33.37
CA TYR A 13 -11.06 21.33 32.51
C TYR A 13 -11.78 20.66 31.33
N PRO A 14 -11.64 21.15 30.09
CA PRO A 14 -12.03 20.38 28.92
C PRO A 14 -11.05 19.22 28.77
N GLY A 15 -11.49 18.00 29.04
CA GLY A 15 -10.72 16.80 28.76
C GLY A 15 -10.53 16.66 27.25
N SER A 16 -9.30 16.86 26.78
CA SER A 16 -8.93 16.56 25.40
C SER A 16 -9.09 15.05 25.16
N LEU A 17 -10.07 14.67 24.34
CA LEU A 17 -10.16 13.33 23.78
C LEU A 17 -8.98 13.16 22.80
N LEU A 18 -7.94 12.45 23.21
CA LEU A 18 -6.94 11.92 22.29
C LEU A 18 -7.62 10.80 21.49
N ALA A 19 -7.90 11.06 20.22
CA ALA A 19 -8.27 10.01 19.28
C ALA A 19 -7.03 9.15 19.01
N GLU A 20 -7.03 7.92 19.52
CA GLU A 20 -6.06 6.89 19.13
C GLU A 20 -6.30 6.57 17.65
N VAL A 21 -5.44 7.07 16.76
CA VAL A 21 -5.49 6.70 15.34
C VAL A 21 -5.04 5.25 15.25
N PRO A 22 -5.88 4.30 14.80
CA PRO A 22 -5.45 2.92 14.63
C PRO A 22 -4.27 2.90 13.64
N GLN A 23 -3.08 2.53 14.11
CA GLN A 23 -1.98 2.22 13.21
C GLN A 23 -2.36 0.93 12.48
N GLU A 24 -2.94 1.06 11.28
CA GLU A 24 -3.04 -0.06 10.35
C GLU A 24 -1.63 -0.56 10.05
N VAL A 25 -1.27 -1.70 10.65
CA VAL A 25 0.00 -2.37 10.38
C VAL A 25 -0.01 -2.75 8.90
N THR A 26 0.76 -2.02 8.09
CA THR A 26 0.78 -2.20 6.64
C THR A 26 1.51 -3.51 6.33
N ALA A 27 0.75 -4.57 6.07
CA ALA A 27 1.30 -5.91 5.96
C ALA A 27 2.19 -6.10 4.71
N LEU A 28 1.93 -5.36 3.62
CA LEU A 28 2.78 -5.23 2.43
C LEU A 28 2.32 -3.99 1.64
N SER A 29 3.26 -3.16 1.17
CA SER A 29 3.00 -1.95 0.39
C SER A 29 3.96 -1.85 -0.79
N ALA A 30 3.49 -1.21 -1.87
CA ALA A 30 4.27 -0.90 -3.06
C ALA A 30 4.20 0.61 -3.33
N ILE A 31 5.35 1.28 -3.43
CA ILE A 31 5.42 2.73 -3.66
C ILE A 31 6.39 3.03 -4.81
N PRO A 32 5.92 3.62 -5.94
CA PRO A 32 4.52 3.89 -6.26
C PRO A 32 3.74 2.60 -6.56
N ASN A 33 2.44 2.60 -6.26
CA ASN A 33 1.54 1.49 -6.59
C ASN A 33 0.93 1.61 -8.00
N THR A 34 1.32 2.64 -8.77
CA THR A 34 0.82 2.89 -10.12
C THR A 34 1.99 3.31 -11.00
N CYS A 35 2.11 2.65 -12.15
CA CYS A 35 3.03 3.01 -13.21
C CYS A 35 2.23 3.56 -14.39
N VAL A 36 2.60 4.73 -14.91
CA VAL A 36 1.88 5.38 -16.02
C VAL A 36 2.72 5.34 -17.28
N ALA A 37 2.22 4.70 -18.33
CA ALA A 37 2.83 4.70 -19.65
C ALA A 37 1.99 5.50 -20.66
N LEU A 38 2.68 6.13 -21.62
CA LEU A 38 2.05 7.11 -22.52
C LEU A 38 1.00 6.48 -23.45
N ARG A 39 1.30 5.31 -24.02
CA ARG A 39 0.45 4.61 -24.99
C ARG A 39 0.27 3.18 -24.55
N GLU A 40 -0.94 2.67 -24.73
CA GLU A 40 -1.28 1.26 -24.54
C GLU A 40 -0.32 0.30 -25.24
N GLY A 41 0.06 -0.77 -24.55
CA GLY A 41 0.97 -1.80 -25.06
C GLY A 41 2.44 -1.40 -25.04
N ARG A 42 2.84 -0.39 -24.26
CA ARG A 42 4.25 -0.06 -24.02
C ARG A 42 4.67 -0.46 -22.61
N HIS A 43 5.88 -1.00 -22.48
CA HIS A 43 6.47 -1.19 -21.16
C HIS A 43 6.45 0.10 -20.34
N CYS A 44 6.07 -0.02 -19.08
CA CYS A 44 6.20 1.04 -18.09
C CYS A 44 7.40 0.75 -17.19
N TYR A 45 8.20 1.78 -16.95
CA TYR A 45 9.45 1.69 -16.21
C TYR A 45 9.37 2.57 -14.98
N THR A 46 9.51 1.99 -13.79
CA THR A 46 9.65 2.75 -12.55
C THR A 46 10.36 1.92 -11.49
N GLU A 47 11.09 2.57 -10.60
CA GLU A 47 11.54 1.93 -9.37
C GLU A 47 10.36 1.86 -8.40
N VAL A 48 10.07 0.65 -7.90
CA VAL A 48 9.04 0.39 -6.90
C VAL A 48 9.71 -0.07 -5.62
N VAL A 49 9.39 0.60 -4.52
CA VAL A 49 9.79 0.19 -3.17
C VAL A 49 8.68 -0.70 -2.60
N LEU A 50 9.00 -1.98 -2.43
CA LEU A 50 8.16 -2.95 -1.75
C LEU A 50 8.59 -3.02 -0.29
N SER A 51 7.69 -2.65 0.62
CA SER A 51 7.96 -2.64 2.07
C SER A 51 6.90 -3.43 2.82
N TRP A 52 7.30 -4.18 3.83
CA TRP A 52 6.38 -4.95 4.67
C TRP A 52 6.77 -4.87 6.14
N GLN A 53 5.77 -5.04 7.01
CA GLN A 53 5.93 -5.16 8.44
C GLN A 53 4.96 -6.20 9.00
N GLN A 54 5.40 -6.98 9.98
CA GLN A 54 4.64 -8.01 10.68
C GLN A 54 4.72 -7.81 12.19
N PRO A 55 3.69 -8.21 12.95
CA PRO A 55 3.69 -8.08 14.41
C PRO A 55 4.65 -9.05 15.12
N THR A 56 5.06 -10.13 14.43
CA THR A 56 5.91 -11.19 14.96
C THR A 56 7.17 -11.34 14.13
N ILE A 57 8.28 -11.71 14.78
CA ILE A 57 9.50 -12.12 14.09
C ILE A 57 9.27 -13.48 13.43
N GLY A 58 9.56 -13.57 12.13
CA GLY A 58 9.33 -14.78 11.35
C GLY A 58 10.23 -14.88 10.12
N ASN A 59 9.95 -15.88 9.30
CA ASN A 59 10.61 -16.06 8.01
C ASN A 59 9.60 -15.72 6.91
N TYR A 60 9.86 -14.62 6.22
CA TYR A 60 8.91 -14.05 5.27
C TYR A 60 9.57 -13.93 3.91
N CYS A 61 8.86 -14.32 2.87
CA CYS A 61 9.33 -14.26 1.49
C CYS A 61 8.36 -13.45 0.64
N LEU A 62 8.94 -12.61 -0.21
CA LEU A 62 8.26 -11.85 -1.25
C LEU A 62 8.37 -12.61 -2.57
N ARG A 63 7.25 -12.76 -3.27
CA ARG A 63 7.19 -13.39 -4.59
C ARG A 63 6.24 -12.67 -5.53
N ASP A 64 6.43 -12.95 -6.81
CA ASP A 64 5.42 -12.63 -7.82
C ASP A 64 4.17 -13.51 -7.60
N ALA A 65 2.99 -12.91 -7.65
CA ALA A 65 1.74 -13.61 -7.39
C ALA A 65 1.36 -14.59 -8.52
N THR A 66 1.80 -14.33 -9.75
CA THR A 66 1.40 -15.09 -10.94
C THR A 66 2.35 -16.26 -11.19
N SER A 67 3.62 -15.96 -11.41
CA SER A 67 4.70 -16.94 -11.67
C SER A 67 5.16 -17.69 -10.43
N LYS A 68 4.80 -17.19 -9.23
CA LYS A 68 5.28 -17.69 -7.93
C LYS A 68 6.80 -17.62 -7.76
N TYR A 69 7.49 -16.84 -8.59
CA TYR A 69 8.92 -16.60 -8.49
C TYR A 69 9.26 -15.84 -7.19
N ILE A 70 10.10 -16.45 -6.35
CA ILE A 70 10.54 -15.86 -5.09
C ILE A 70 11.64 -14.84 -5.39
N MET A 71 11.39 -13.59 -5.01
CA MET A 71 12.29 -12.46 -5.27
C MET A 71 13.26 -12.25 -4.12
N GLN A 72 12.76 -12.26 -2.88
CA GLN A 72 13.58 -12.08 -1.69
C GLN A 72 12.93 -12.74 -0.47
N CYS A 73 13.78 -13.26 0.42
CA CYS A 73 13.35 -13.76 1.73
C CYS A 73 14.13 -13.06 2.84
N TRP A 74 13.45 -12.82 3.96
CA TRP A 74 14.02 -12.33 5.20
C TRP A 74 13.81 -13.37 6.28
N LEU A 75 14.89 -13.76 6.95
CA LEU A 75 14.88 -14.79 7.99
C LEU A 75 14.98 -14.14 9.37
N LYS A 76 14.11 -14.55 10.29
CA LYS A 76 14.01 -13.98 11.65
C LYS A 76 13.91 -12.45 11.63
N GLN A 77 13.07 -11.92 10.76
CA GLN A 77 12.80 -10.49 10.68
C GLN A 77 11.32 -10.19 10.91
N GLN A 78 11.03 -8.94 11.27
CA GLN A 78 9.68 -8.41 11.45
C GLN A 78 9.32 -7.34 10.42
N HIS A 79 10.28 -6.87 9.64
CA HIS A 79 10.07 -5.92 8.55
C HIS A 79 11.12 -6.13 7.45
N GLY A 80 10.86 -5.58 6.28
CA GLY A 80 11.81 -5.60 5.18
C GLY A 80 11.43 -4.61 4.08
N VAL A 81 12.44 -4.26 3.26
CA VAL A 81 12.31 -3.39 2.10
C VAL A 81 13.04 -4.02 0.94
N PHE A 82 12.42 -4.00 -0.24
CA PHE A 82 12.97 -4.48 -1.50
C PHE A 82 12.73 -3.45 -2.60
N ASN A 83 13.78 -3.05 -3.30
CA ASN A 83 13.67 -2.17 -4.46
C ASN A 83 13.53 -3.04 -5.71
N TYR A 84 12.48 -2.82 -6.46
CA TYR A 84 12.15 -3.57 -7.66
C TYR A 84 12.07 -2.63 -8.86
N ALA A 85 12.91 -2.88 -9.85
CA ALA A 85 12.82 -2.22 -11.14
C ALA A 85 11.62 -2.77 -11.91
N PHE A 86 10.48 -2.09 -11.81
CA PHE A 86 9.27 -2.46 -12.51
C PHE A 86 9.45 -2.19 -14.00
N ASP A 87 9.34 -3.25 -14.80
CA ASP A 87 9.41 -3.24 -16.25
C ASP A 87 8.34 -4.21 -16.77
N SER A 88 7.18 -3.69 -17.15
CA SER A 88 6.07 -4.53 -17.59
C SER A 88 5.07 -3.79 -18.48
N GLU A 89 4.44 -4.53 -19.39
CA GLU A 89 3.28 -4.11 -20.19
C GLU A 89 1.94 -4.42 -19.51
N GLN A 90 1.97 -4.97 -18.30
CA GLN A 90 0.80 -5.36 -17.51
C GLN A 90 1.00 -5.03 -16.02
N SER A 91 -0.09 -4.92 -15.27
CA SER A 91 -0.01 -4.81 -13.80
C SER A 91 0.62 -6.08 -13.20
N LEU A 92 1.46 -5.91 -12.17
CA LEU A 92 2.06 -7.03 -11.44
C LEU A 92 1.57 -7.04 -10.00
N SER A 93 1.25 -8.24 -9.50
CA SER A 93 0.85 -8.47 -8.12
C SER A 93 1.97 -9.19 -7.36
N PHE A 94 2.18 -8.79 -6.11
CA PHE A 94 3.22 -9.32 -5.25
C PHE A 94 2.58 -9.90 -3.99
N GLU A 95 3.09 -11.04 -3.55
CA GLU A 95 2.64 -11.74 -2.34
C GLU A 95 3.78 -11.78 -1.32
N LEU A 96 3.46 -11.43 -0.07
CA LEU A 96 4.26 -11.78 1.10
C LEU A 96 3.67 -13.06 1.70
N PHE A 97 4.51 -14.08 1.87
CA PHE A 97 4.09 -15.34 2.49
C PHE A 97 5.09 -15.80 3.56
N ASP A 98 4.59 -16.54 4.55
CA ASP A 98 5.42 -17.20 5.55
C ASP A 98 6.09 -18.43 4.94
N SER A 99 7.41 -18.51 4.97
CA SER A 99 8.14 -19.59 4.31
C SER A 99 8.02 -20.94 5.01
N ASN A 100 7.66 -20.95 6.29
CA ASN A 100 7.53 -22.18 7.09
C ASN A 100 6.14 -22.80 6.90
N THR A 101 5.10 -21.98 6.81
CA THR A 101 3.70 -22.43 6.69
C THR A 101 3.14 -22.35 5.27
N ALA A 102 3.88 -21.73 4.34
CA ALA A 102 3.45 -21.40 2.98
C ALA A 102 2.19 -20.51 2.90
N LYS A 103 1.75 -19.94 4.02
CA LYS A 103 0.55 -19.08 4.10
C LYS A 103 0.85 -17.71 3.51
N VAL A 104 0.01 -17.27 2.56
CA VAL A 104 0.03 -15.88 2.08
C VAL A 104 -0.51 -14.96 3.17
N ILE A 105 0.27 -13.95 3.53
CA ILE A 105 -0.02 -13.01 4.61
C ILE A 105 -0.63 -11.72 4.05
N ALA A 106 -0.07 -11.23 2.95
CA ALA A 106 -0.49 -9.98 2.34
C ALA A 106 -0.18 -9.97 0.84
N THR A 107 -0.92 -9.14 0.12
CA THR A 107 -0.77 -8.94 -1.32
C THR A 107 -0.82 -7.45 -1.63
N THR A 108 -0.01 -7.01 -2.59
CA THR A 108 -0.07 -5.66 -3.16
C THR A 108 0.02 -5.74 -4.68
N GLU A 109 -0.39 -4.67 -5.37
CA GLU A 109 -0.37 -4.60 -6.83
C GLU A 109 0.26 -3.28 -7.27
N VAL A 110 1.14 -3.35 -8.28
CA VAL A 110 1.58 -2.18 -9.04
C VAL A 110 0.74 -2.13 -10.31
N LYS A 111 -0.18 -1.17 -10.37
CA LYS A 111 -1.15 -1.02 -11.45
C LYS A 111 -0.52 -0.30 -12.64
N LEU A 112 -0.66 -0.89 -13.82
CA LEU A 112 -0.30 -0.20 -15.05
C LEU A 112 -1.46 0.65 -15.55
N GLN A 113 -1.20 1.92 -15.81
CA GLN A 113 -2.17 2.86 -16.38
C GLN A 113 -1.65 3.50 -17.66
N TRP A 114 -2.58 3.73 -18.59
CA TRP A 114 -2.30 4.34 -19.89
C TRP A 114 -2.90 5.74 -19.96
N VAL A 115 -2.12 6.71 -20.45
CA VAL A 115 -2.64 8.06 -20.74
C VAL A 115 -3.52 8.04 -21.98
N TYR A 116 -3.01 7.48 -23.09
CA TYR A 116 -3.74 7.31 -24.34
C TYR A 116 -4.12 5.85 -24.54
N GLN A 117 -5.41 5.58 -24.36
CA GLN A 117 -6.02 4.29 -24.66
C GLN A 117 -6.56 4.33 -26.09
N ASN A 118 -6.35 3.25 -26.85
CA ASN A 118 -6.76 3.17 -28.25
C ASN A 118 -8.27 2.88 -28.35
N ARG A 119 -9.10 3.78 -27.82
CA ARG A 119 -10.56 3.64 -27.93
C ARG A 119 -10.97 4.02 -29.35
N GLN A 120 -11.39 3.04 -30.13
CA GLN A 120 -12.02 3.29 -31.42
C GLN A 120 -13.23 4.22 -31.21
N LYS A 121 -13.08 5.51 -31.55
CA LYS A 121 -14.21 6.44 -31.61
C LYS A 121 -15.19 5.89 -32.65
N LYS A 122 -16.38 5.45 -32.22
CA LYS A 122 -17.49 5.15 -33.15
C LYS A 122 -17.72 6.40 -34.00
N ARG A 123 -17.28 6.36 -35.27
CA ARG A 123 -17.52 7.44 -36.21
C ARG A 123 -19.03 7.49 -36.47
N ARG A 124 -19.71 8.53 -35.99
CA ARG A 124 -21.05 8.86 -36.46
C ARG A 124 -20.89 9.55 -37.81
N TRP A 125 -21.39 8.93 -38.87
CA TRP A 125 -21.50 9.57 -40.18
C TRP A 125 -22.24 10.91 -40.02
N ARG A 126 -21.62 12.01 -40.47
CA ARG A 126 -22.33 13.27 -40.69
C ARG A 126 -22.54 13.38 -42.19
N LEU A 127 -23.80 13.40 -42.61
CA LEU A 127 -24.19 13.77 -43.97
C LEU A 127 -23.98 15.28 -44.07
N PHE A 128 -23.18 15.72 -45.04
CA PHE A 128 -23.02 17.12 -45.40
C PHE A 128 -24.09 17.50 -46.42
#